data_AF-A0A660UNI0-F1
#
_entry.id   AF-A0A660UNI0-F1
#
_cell.length_a   1.000
_cell.length_b   1.000
_cell.length_c   1.000
_cell.angle_alpha   90.00
_cell.angle_beta   90.00
_cell.angle_gamma   90.00
#
_symmetry.space_group_name_H-M   'P 1'
#
loop_
_entity.id
_entity.type
_entity.pdbx_description
1 polymer ?
#
loop_
_entity_poly.entity_id
_entity_poly.type
_entity_poly.pdbx_seq_one_letter_code
_entity_poly.pdbx_strand_id
1 'polypeptide(L)'
;MRLKVKIQRLLKVARYSHRAVPVWSRQYPKTFKRAERLCRLERFLPEEAFRLGLFNKDADAAEQGRYLSRKKLTKVQKTLNPVSWVAVLKNKGLFYTFCSAFGIAIPRLYAMYFPRCAGWSYLAHNLKKRNEWRRFIRDRLPDEFVIKPARGAYGRGVNVFKRVGNGFVSAQGKYCSASD
;
A
#
# COMPACT_ATOMS: atom_id res chain seq x y z
N MET A 1 11.89 14.49 -28.17
CA MET A 1 11.49 14.12 -26.79
C MET A 1 10.77 12.77 -26.67
N ARG A 2 9.76 12.46 -27.51
CA ARG A 2 8.96 11.21 -27.41
C ARG A 2 9.74 9.91 -27.66
N LEU A 3 10.73 9.91 -28.56
CA LEU A 3 11.52 8.72 -28.91
C LEU A 3 12.42 8.26 -27.74
N LYS A 4 13.13 9.20 -27.09
CA LYS A 4 13.97 8.93 -25.90
C LYS A 4 13.16 8.25 -24.77
N VAL A 5 11.95 8.72 -24.50
CA VAL A 5 11.07 8.14 -23.46
C VAL A 5 10.63 6.72 -23.82
N LYS A 6 10.31 6.45 -25.09
CA LYS A 6 9.97 5.09 -25.56
C LYS A 6 11.16 4.13 -25.42
N ILE A 7 12.36 4.56 -25.81
CA ILE A 7 13.60 3.77 -25.69
C ILE A 7 13.88 3.46 -24.21
N GLN A 8 13.86 4.46 -23.34
CA GLN A 8 14.06 4.26 -21.90
C GLN A 8 13.06 3.27 -21.30
N ARG A 9 11.81 3.31 -21.76
CA ARG A 9 10.78 2.37 -21.31
C ARG A 9 11.07 0.94 -21.77
N LEU A 10 11.44 0.76 -23.03
CA LEU A 10 11.85 -0.54 -23.59
C LEU A 10 13.05 -1.11 -22.83
N LEU A 11 14.07 -0.29 -22.57
CA LEU A 11 15.22 -0.68 -21.75
C LEU A 11 14.82 -1.12 -20.35
N LYS A 12 13.89 -0.42 -19.69
CA LYS A 12 13.33 -0.84 -18.40
C LYS A 12 12.59 -2.17 -18.51
N VAL A 13 11.78 -2.38 -19.55
CA VAL A 13 11.10 -3.65 -19.78
C VAL A 13 12.10 -4.79 -19.96
N ALA A 14 13.14 -4.59 -20.78
CA ALA A 14 14.22 -5.58 -20.97
C ALA A 14 14.91 -5.90 -19.65
N ARG A 15 15.32 -4.87 -18.90
CA ARG A 15 15.97 -5.01 -17.59
C ARG A 15 15.12 -5.80 -16.59
N TYR A 16 13.84 -5.47 -16.45
CA TYR A 16 12.95 -6.18 -15.52
C TYR A 16 12.58 -7.58 -16.02
N SER A 17 12.50 -7.78 -17.33
CA SER A 17 12.31 -9.12 -17.91
C SER A 17 13.52 -10.01 -17.60
N HIS A 18 14.74 -9.49 -17.74
CA HIS A 18 15.97 -10.20 -17.40
C HIS A 18 16.04 -10.59 -15.91
N ARG A 19 15.56 -9.70 -15.02
CA ARG A 19 15.47 -9.98 -13.58
C ARG A 19 14.42 -11.04 -13.22
N ALA A 20 13.38 -11.22 -14.03
CA ALA A 20 12.39 -12.27 -13.83
C ALA A 20 12.84 -13.59 -14.43
N VAL A 21 13.43 -13.54 -15.63
CA VAL A 21 13.93 -14.68 -16.39
C VAL A 21 15.22 -14.25 -17.10
N PRO A 22 16.37 -14.92 -16.90
CA PRO A 22 17.61 -14.54 -17.56
C PRO A 22 17.53 -14.58 -19.09
N VAL A 23 18.33 -13.77 -19.80
CA VAL A 23 18.24 -13.59 -21.26
C VAL A 23 18.57 -14.89 -22.02
N TRP A 24 19.44 -15.72 -21.45
CA TRP A 24 19.81 -17.02 -22.01
C TRP A 24 18.73 -18.11 -21.84
N SER A 25 17.68 -17.85 -21.06
CA SER A 25 16.57 -18.81 -20.91
C SER A 25 15.69 -18.80 -22.15
N ARG A 26 15.27 -19.98 -22.61
CA ARG A 26 14.29 -20.17 -23.70
C ARG A 26 12.96 -19.43 -23.46
N GLN A 27 12.66 -19.07 -22.21
CA GLN A 27 11.43 -18.39 -21.82
C GLN A 27 11.52 -16.85 -21.95
N TYR A 28 12.73 -16.29 -22.05
CA TYR A 28 12.93 -14.84 -22.08
C TYR A 28 12.14 -14.11 -23.17
N PRO A 29 12.10 -14.58 -24.45
CA PRO A 29 11.33 -13.90 -25.49
C PRO A 29 9.83 -13.83 -25.17
N LYS A 30 9.27 -14.88 -24.56
CA LYS A 30 7.87 -14.92 -24.14
C LYS A 30 7.61 -13.93 -23.01
N THR A 31 8.46 -13.92 -21.99
CA THR A 31 8.39 -12.96 -20.88
C THR A 31 8.51 -11.51 -21.36
N PHE A 32 9.46 -11.23 -22.25
CA PHE A 32 9.66 -9.89 -22.79
C PHE A 32 8.45 -9.41 -23.62
N LYS A 33 7.95 -10.24 -24.55
CA LYS A 33 6.75 -9.91 -25.35
C LYS A 33 5.54 -9.65 -24.45
N ARG A 34 5.35 -10.45 -23.39
CA ARG A 34 4.31 -10.27 -22.39
C ARG A 34 4.45 -8.96 -21.63
N ALA A 35 5.65 -8.66 -21.12
CA ALA A 35 5.95 -7.43 -20.42
C ALA A 35 5.75 -6.17 -21.30
N GLU A 36 6.15 -6.25 -22.58
CA GLU A 36 5.92 -5.20 -23.58
C GLU A 36 4.43 -4.95 -23.79
N ARG A 37 3.64 -6.02 -23.99
CA ARG A 37 2.19 -5.94 -24.16
C ARG A 37 1.51 -5.28 -22.96
N LEU A 38 1.84 -5.69 -21.74
CA LEU A 38 1.30 -5.10 -20.50
C LEU A 38 1.64 -3.61 -20.38
N CYS A 39 2.86 -3.23 -20.75
CA CYS A 39 3.26 -1.84 -20.73
C CYS A 39 2.55 -1.02 -21.82
N ARG A 40 2.44 -1.53 -23.04
CA ARG A 40 1.90 -0.78 -24.18
C ARG A 40 0.37 -0.71 -24.14
N LEU A 41 -0.32 -1.84 -24.02
CA LEU A 41 -1.77 -1.93 -24.08
C LEU A 41 -2.42 -1.62 -22.73
N GLU A 42 -1.95 -2.29 -21.66
CA GLU A 42 -2.54 -2.15 -20.33
C GLU A 42 -2.03 -0.92 -19.56
N ARG A 43 -1.05 -0.22 -20.13
CA ARG A 43 -0.46 1.03 -19.63
C ARG A 43 0.24 0.90 -18.27
N PHE A 44 0.65 -0.31 -17.87
CA PHE A 44 1.48 -0.52 -16.68
C PHE A 44 2.83 0.20 -16.80
N LEU A 45 3.32 0.74 -15.69
CA LEU A 45 4.74 1.09 -15.60
C LEU A 45 5.57 -0.20 -15.47
N PRO A 46 6.75 -0.33 -16.11
CA PRO A 46 7.54 -1.56 -16.04
C PRO A 46 7.83 -2.01 -14.60
N GLU A 47 8.20 -1.08 -13.72
CA GLU A 47 8.45 -1.34 -12.30
C GLU A 47 7.19 -1.72 -11.51
N GLU A 48 6.01 -1.29 -11.96
CA GLU A 48 4.74 -1.66 -11.35
C GLU A 48 4.38 -3.10 -11.69
N ALA A 49 4.38 -3.43 -12.98
CA ALA A 49 4.07 -4.79 -13.43
C ALA A 49 5.07 -5.82 -12.91
N PHE A 50 6.36 -5.47 -12.83
CA PHE A 50 7.37 -6.33 -12.22
C PHE A 50 7.10 -6.61 -10.74
N ARG A 51 6.78 -5.58 -9.93
CA ARG A 51 6.47 -5.76 -8.49
C ARG A 51 5.20 -6.57 -8.23
N LEU A 52 4.27 -6.56 -9.16
CA LEU A 52 3.04 -7.36 -9.11
C LEU A 52 3.25 -8.80 -9.62
N GLY A 53 4.49 -9.18 -9.97
CA GLY A 53 4.79 -10.52 -10.48
C GLY A 53 4.25 -10.79 -11.89
N LEU A 54 3.75 -9.78 -12.60
CA LEU A 54 3.08 -9.97 -13.91
C LEU A 54 4.03 -10.39 -15.03
N PHE A 55 5.34 -10.35 -14.76
CA PHE A 55 6.40 -10.80 -15.66
C PHE A 55 6.67 -12.30 -15.48
N ASN A 56 6.19 -12.92 -14.40
CA ASN A 56 6.33 -14.35 -14.18
C ASN A 56 5.38 -15.11 -15.12
N LYS A 57 5.90 -16.18 -15.74
CA LYS A 57 5.14 -17.01 -16.67
C LYS A 57 4.03 -17.82 -16.00
N ASP A 58 4.22 -18.16 -14.72
CA ASP A 58 3.30 -18.98 -13.95
C ASP A 58 2.12 -18.18 -13.40
N ALA A 59 2.13 -16.85 -13.59
CA ALA A 59 0.94 -16.05 -13.34
C ALA A 59 -0.09 -16.39 -14.43
N ASP A 60 -1.13 -17.11 -14.00
CA ASP A 60 -2.30 -17.47 -14.78
C ASP A 60 -2.91 -16.24 -15.48
N ALA A 61 -3.35 -16.40 -16.73
CA ALA A 61 -3.99 -15.34 -17.50
C ALA A 61 -5.24 -14.80 -16.78
N ALA A 62 -5.97 -15.64 -16.05
CA ALA A 62 -7.10 -15.20 -15.23
C ALA A 62 -6.64 -14.29 -14.08
N GLU A 63 -5.56 -14.65 -13.39
CA GLU A 63 -4.92 -13.82 -12.37
C GLU A 63 -4.47 -12.47 -12.95
N GLN A 64 -3.94 -12.44 -14.17
CA GLN A 64 -3.54 -11.18 -14.80
C GLN A 64 -4.71 -10.23 -15.05
N GLY A 65 -5.87 -10.76 -15.44
CA GLY A 65 -7.09 -9.99 -15.66
C GLY A 65 -7.59 -9.26 -14.41
N ARG A 66 -7.16 -9.69 -13.22
CA ARG A 66 -7.52 -9.07 -11.94
C ARG A 66 -6.75 -7.77 -11.66
N TYR A 67 -5.68 -7.48 -12.42
CA TYR A 67 -4.84 -6.30 -12.18
C TYR A 67 -5.20 -5.15 -13.10
N LEU A 68 -5.37 -3.96 -12.50
CA LEU A 68 -5.51 -2.69 -13.22
C LEU A 68 -4.25 -1.84 -13.04
N SER A 69 -3.73 -1.27 -14.12
CA SER A 69 -2.58 -0.36 -14.00
C SER A 69 -2.96 0.91 -13.23
N ARG A 70 -2.03 1.42 -12.43
CA ARG A 70 -2.18 2.70 -11.71
C ARG A 70 -2.56 3.83 -12.64
N LYS A 71 -2.06 3.83 -13.89
CA LYS A 71 -2.41 4.87 -14.86
C LYS A 71 -3.89 4.82 -15.23
N LYS A 72 -4.44 3.63 -15.44
CA LYS A 72 -5.88 3.44 -15.69
C LYS A 72 -6.69 3.79 -14.43
N LEU A 73 -6.31 3.28 -13.26
CA LEU A 73 -6.97 3.59 -11.99
C LEU A 73 -7.00 5.10 -11.68
N THR A 74 -5.86 5.77 -11.83
CA THR A 74 -5.75 7.22 -11.57
C THR A 74 -6.62 8.02 -12.53
N LYS A 75 -6.77 7.57 -13.79
CA LYS A 75 -7.67 8.23 -14.74
C LYS A 75 -9.11 8.17 -14.22
N VAL A 76 -9.58 6.99 -13.83
CA VAL A 76 -10.93 6.80 -13.25
C VAL A 76 -11.11 7.65 -11.99
N GLN A 77 -10.16 7.58 -11.05
CA GLN A 77 -10.19 8.37 -9.82
C GLN A 77 -10.26 9.88 -10.07
N LYS A 78 -9.56 10.39 -11.09
CA LYS A 78 -9.60 11.83 -11.44
C LYS A 78 -10.92 12.23 -12.10
N THR A 79 -11.58 11.32 -12.79
CA THR A 79 -12.89 11.56 -13.39
C THR A 79 -14.00 11.55 -12.33
N LEU A 80 -13.91 10.65 -11.34
CA LEU A 80 -14.95 10.48 -10.32
C LEU A 80 -14.77 11.40 -9.11
N ASN A 81 -13.54 11.72 -8.73
CA ASN A 81 -13.28 12.48 -7.51
C ASN A 81 -13.01 13.96 -7.83
N PRO A 82 -13.84 14.88 -7.33
CA PRO A 82 -13.55 16.31 -7.44
C PRO A 82 -12.19 16.66 -6.82
N VAL A 83 -11.49 17.62 -7.42
CA VAL A 83 -10.14 18.02 -6.96
C VAL A 83 -10.16 18.52 -5.51
N SER A 84 -11.24 19.19 -5.10
CA SER A 84 -11.44 19.66 -3.71
C SER A 84 -11.43 18.53 -2.68
N TRP A 85 -11.74 17.29 -3.07
CA TRP A 85 -11.81 16.14 -2.16
C TRP A 85 -10.46 15.44 -1.95
N VAL A 86 -9.41 15.81 -2.69
CA VAL A 86 -8.10 15.16 -2.65
C VAL A 86 -7.52 15.12 -1.23
N ALA A 87 -7.73 16.17 -0.42
CA ALA A 87 -7.23 16.25 0.94
C ALA A 87 -7.83 15.16 1.86
N VAL A 88 -9.14 14.93 1.73
CA VAL A 88 -9.88 13.88 2.46
C VAL A 88 -9.50 12.50 1.93
N LEU A 89 -9.61 12.29 0.62
CA LEU A 89 -9.43 10.98 -0.02
C LEU A 89 -8.00 10.40 0.11
N LYS A 90 -6.98 11.25 0.21
CA LYS A 90 -5.58 10.80 0.37
C LYS A 90 -5.14 10.59 1.81
N ASN A 91 -5.96 11.02 2.78
CA ASN A 91 -5.67 10.88 4.20
C ASN A 91 -6.60 9.84 4.81
N LYS A 92 -6.09 8.67 5.16
CA LYS A 92 -6.89 7.56 5.71
C LYS A 92 -7.62 7.92 7.01
N GLY A 93 -7.06 8.82 7.83
CA GLY A 93 -7.72 9.30 9.04
C GLY A 93 -8.96 10.11 8.68
N LEU A 94 -8.81 11.15 7.87
CA LEU A 94 -9.93 11.98 7.41
C LEU A 94 -10.96 11.18 6.62
N PHE A 95 -10.52 10.29 5.73
CA PHE A 95 -11.39 9.45 4.93
C PHE A 95 -12.22 8.50 5.80
N TYR A 96 -11.62 7.86 6.81
CA TYR A 96 -12.37 6.98 7.72
C TYR A 96 -13.33 7.77 8.61
N THR A 97 -12.91 8.93 9.15
CA THR A 97 -13.81 9.80 9.90
C THR A 97 -15.00 10.24 9.04
N PHE A 98 -14.75 10.62 7.78
CA PHE A 98 -15.79 10.97 6.82
C PHE A 98 -16.74 9.78 6.58
N CYS A 99 -16.23 8.62 6.18
CA CYS A 99 -17.05 7.43 5.95
C CYS A 99 -17.90 7.06 7.18
N SER A 100 -17.29 7.07 8.37
CA SER A 100 -17.99 6.78 9.62
C SER A 100 -19.12 7.76 9.90
N ALA A 101 -18.92 9.06 9.64
CA ALA A 101 -19.96 10.07 9.84
C ALA A 101 -21.17 9.89 8.92
N PHE A 102 -20.97 9.27 7.75
CA PHE A 102 -22.02 8.95 6.78
C PHE A 102 -22.53 7.50 6.89
N GLY A 103 -22.19 6.78 7.96
CA GLY A 103 -22.63 5.39 8.15
C GLY A 103 -22.02 4.38 7.18
N ILE A 104 -20.95 4.75 6.46
CA ILE A 104 -20.21 3.85 5.58
C ILE A 104 -19.28 3.00 6.43
N ALA A 105 -19.38 1.67 6.27
CA ALA A 105 -18.58 0.72 7.01
C ALA A 105 -17.07 0.95 6.78
N ILE A 106 -16.32 1.00 7.88
CA ILE A 106 -14.85 1.11 7.89
C ILE A 106 -14.25 0.05 8.81
N PRO A 107 -12.97 -0.33 8.61
CA PRO A 107 -12.24 -1.06 9.64
C PRO A 107 -12.25 -0.27 10.96
N ARG A 108 -12.40 -0.96 12.08
CA ARG A 108 -12.43 -0.33 13.41
C ARG A 108 -11.17 0.50 13.64
N LEU A 109 -11.33 1.82 13.78
CA LEU A 109 -10.25 2.76 14.02
C LEU A 109 -10.05 2.95 15.52
N TYR A 110 -8.95 2.43 16.08
CA TYR A 110 -8.68 2.52 17.51
C TYR A 110 -8.09 3.87 17.93
N ALA A 111 -7.12 4.38 17.19
CA ALA A 111 -6.47 5.64 17.52
C ALA A 111 -5.84 6.32 16.29
N MET A 112 -5.63 7.63 16.41
CA MET A 112 -4.85 8.44 15.48
C MET A 112 -3.73 9.14 16.25
N TYR A 113 -2.50 8.95 15.79
CA TYR A 113 -1.32 9.61 16.33
C TYR A 113 -0.94 10.83 15.49
N PHE A 114 -0.73 11.97 16.15
CA PHE A 114 -0.25 13.20 15.55
C PHE A 114 1.08 13.59 16.18
N PRO A 115 2.17 13.80 15.42
CA PRO A 115 3.49 14.03 16.01
C PRO A 115 3.63 15.28 16.89
N ARG A 116 2.77 16.29 16.70
CA ARG A 116 2.90 17.61 17.33
C ARG A 116 1.68 18.04 18.13
N CYS A 117 0.68 17.19 18.28
CA CYS A 117 -0.53 17.49 19.04
C CYS A 117 -1.09 16.22 19.69
N ALA A 118 -2.11 16.40 20.53
CA ALA A 118 -2.73 15.26 21.19
C ALA A 118 -3.34 14.31 20.15
N GLY A 119 -3.10 13.01 20.33
CA GLY A 119 -3.74 11.94 19.58
C GLY A 119 -5.22 11.83 19.88
N TRP A 120 -5.93 11.10 19.03
CA TRP A 120 -7.32 10.74 19.24
C TRP A 120 -7.44 9.23 19.48
N SER A 121 -8.41 8.81 20.31
CA SER A 121 -8.78 7.41 20.50
C SER A 121 -10.30 7.24 20.39
N TYR A 122 -10.74 6.02 20.07
CA TYR A 122 -12.17 5.69 19.95
C TYR A 122 -12.96 5.84 21.26
N LEU A 123 -12.27 5.99 22.40
CA LEU A 123 -12.86 6.23 23.72
C LEU A 123 -13.10 7.72 24.01
N ALA A 124 -13.03 8.59 22.99
CA ALA A 124 -13.15 10.05 23.12
C ALA A 124 -12.11 10.70 24.06
N HIS A 125 -10.99 10.03 24.32
CA HIS A 125 -9.87 10.59 25.08
C HIS A 125 -8.76 11.08 24.14
N ASN A 126 -8.29 12.30 24.42
CA ASN A 126 -7.07 12.86 23.83
C ASN A 126 -5.85 12.18 24.45
N LEU A 127 -5.00 11.56 23.62
CA LEU A 127 -3.75 10.91 24.04
C LEU A 127 -2.58 11.88 23.83
N LYS A 128 -2.22 12.66 24.85
CA LYS A 128 -1.20 13.72 24.78
C LYS A 128 0.15 13.25 25.32
N LYS A 129 0.16 12.50 26.42
CA LYS A 129 1.37 12.10 27.13
C LYS A 129 1.79 10.66 26.77
N ARG A 130 3.09 10.37 26.85
CA ARG A 130 3.63 9.02 26.59
C ARG A 130 2.97 7.94 27.46
N ASN A 131 2.71 8.22 28.73
CA ASN A 131 2.08 7.26 29.65
C ASN A 131 0.62 6.95 29.28
N GLU A 132 -0.12 7.91 28.72
CA GLU A 132 -1.49 7.70 28.22
C GLU A 132 -1.47 6.75 27.02
N TRP A 133 -0.52 6.95 26.09
CA TRP A 133 -0.30 6.04 24.97
C TRP A 133 0.11 4.64 25.44
N ARG A 134 1.05 4.51 26.39
CA ARG A 134 1.47 3.21 26.95
C ARG A 134 0.28 2.47 27.55
N ARG A 135 -0.51 3.15 28.38
CA ARG A 135 -1.74 2.58 28.98
C ARG A 135 -2.74 2.17 27.92
N PHE A 136 -2.99 3.01 26.92
CA PHE A 136 -3.91 2.69 25.83
C PHE A 136 -3.46 1.46 25.01
N ILE A 137 -2.18 1.41 24.64
CA ILE A 137 -1.61 0.28 23.87
C ILE A 137 -1.70 -1.02 24.67
N ARG A 138 -1.36 -0.99 25.95
CA ARG A 138 -1.40 -2.16 26.83
C ARG A 138 -2.83 -2.66 27.07
N ASP A 139 -3.73 -1.76 27.45
CA ASP A 139 -5.02 -2.10 28.06
C ASP A 139 -6.20 -2.09 27.06
N ARG A 140 -6.06 -1.44 25.90
CA ARG A 140 -7.19 -1.17 24.98
C ARG A 140 -7.00 -1.67 23.56
N LEU A 141 -5.76 -1.85 23.08
CA LEU A 141 -5.56 -2.42 21.76
C LEU A 141 -5.84 -3.93 21.77
N PRO A 142 -6.45 -4.46 20.68
CA PRO A 142 -6.68 -5.89 20.54
C PRO A 142 -5.36 -6.65 20.41
N ASP A 143 -5.44 -7.97 20.46
CA ASP A 143 -4.27 -8.84 20.32
C ASP A 143 -3.63 -8.74 18.94
N GLU A 144 -4.39 -8.37 17.91
CA GLU A 144 -3.87 -8.12 16.57
C GLU A 144 -4.35 -6.77 16.03
N PHE A 145 -3.40 -5.92 15.61
CA PHE A 145 -3.72 -4.61 15.06
C PHE A 145 -2.70 -4.15 14.01
N VAL A 146 -3.08 -3.10 13.27
CA VAL A 146 -2.27 -2.52 12.20
C VAL A 146 -1.98 -1.06 12.49
N ILE A 147 -0.70 -0.68 12.46
CA ILE A 147 -0.27 0.72 12.41
C ILE A 147 0.08 1.05 10.95
N LYS A 148 -0.46 2.17 10.45
CA LYS A 148 -0.15 2.66 9.10
C LYS A 148 -0.12 4.18 9.04
N PRO A 149 0.72 4.79 8.19
CA PRO A 149 0.67 6.21 7.91
C PRO A 149 -0.68 6.63 7.35
N ALA A 150 -1.20 7.75 7.86
CA ALA A 150 -2.42 8.38 7.36
C ALA A 150 -2.32 8.66 5.86
N ARG A 151 -1.17 9.18 5.40
CA ARG A 151 -0.81 9.34 3.99
C ARG A 151 0.29 8.35 3.63
N GLY A 152 0.13 7.65 2.52
CA GLY A 152 1.10 6.66 2.07
C GLY A 152 0.51 5.69 1.06
N ALA A 153 1.39 5.09 0.26
CA ALA A 153 1.06 4.14 -0.80
C ALA A 153 2.03 2.94 -0.76
N TYR A 154 1.61 1.84 -1.40
CA TYR A 154 2.41 0.62 -1.58
C TYR A 154 2.82 -0.09 -0.29
N GLY A 155 1.95 -0.07 0.73
CA GLY A 155 2.21 -0.75 2.01
C GLY A 155 3.38 -0.15 2.82
N ARG A 156 3.99 0.95 2.37
CA ARG A 156 5.12 1.56 3.08
C ARG A 156 4.68 2.10 4.44
N GLY A 157 5.42 1.71 5.48
CA GLY A 157 5.14 2.07 6.88
C GLY A 157 3.97 1.29 7.51
N VAL A 158 3.40 0.30 6.81
CA VAL A 158 2.38 -0.58 7.40
C VAL A 158 3.08 -1.62 8.26
N ASN A 159 2.68 -1.71 9.53
CA ASN A 159 3.15 -2.72 10.47
C ASN A 159 1.95 -3.43 11.08
N VAL A 160 1.98 -4.75 11.06
CA VAL A 160 1.00 -5.61 11.73
C VAL A 160 1.65 -6.10 13.02
N PHE A 161 0.91 -6.04 14.12
CA PHE A 161 1.37 -6.46 15.44
C PHE A 161 0.47 -7.56 15.97
N LYS A 162 1.08 -8.54 16.64
CA LYS A 162 0.41 -9.62 17.37
C LYS A 162 0.90 -9.67 18.81
N ARG A 163 -0.02 -9.78 19.78
CA ARG A 163 0.31 -9.83 21.20
C ARG A 163 1.04 -11.13 21.53
N VAL A 164 2.13 -11.00 22.27
CA VAL A 164 2.92 -12.11 22.81
C VAL A 164 3.35 -11.73 24.22
N GLY A 165 2.86 -12.46 25.23
CA GLY A 165 3.08 -12.11 26.63
C GLY A 165 2.65 -10.67 26.94
N ASN A 166 3.57 -9.89 27.50
CA ASN A 166 3.35 -8.48 27.89
C ASN A 166 3.73 -7.47 26.79
N GLY A 167 3.81 -7.90 25.53
CA GLY A 167 4.18 -7.04 24.41
C GLY A 167 3.59 -7.49 23.09
N PHE A 168 4.19 -7.03 22.00
CA PHE A 168 3.74 -7.31 20.64
C PHE A 168 4.93 -7.64 19.74
N VAL A 169 4.74 -8.60 18.85
CA VAL A 169 5.68 -8.92 17.78
C VAL A 169 5.15 -8.35 16.47
N SER A 170 5.98 -7.60 15.74
CA SER A 170 5.64 -7.12 14.41
C SER A 170 5.73 -8.25 13.38
N ALA A 171 5.08 -8.10 12.22
CA ALA A 171 5.22 -9.04 11.10
C ALA A 171 6.67 -9.21 10.58
N GLN A 172 7.58 -8.33 10.99
CA GLN A 172 9.02 -8.41 10.69
C GLN A 172 9.82 -9.09 11.82
N GLY A 173 9.15 -9.67 12.82
CA GLY A 173 9.78 -10.36 13.95
C GLY A 173 10.30 -9.45 15.07
N LYS A 174 10.05 -8.14 15.00
CA LYS A 174 10.50 -7.21 16.05
C LYS A 174 9.57 -7.25 17.25
N TYR A 175 10.09 -7.55 18.43
CA TYR A 175 9.36 -7.42 19.69
C TYR A 175 9.32 -5.96 20.16
N CYS A 176 8.16 -5.52 20.62
CA CYS A 176 7.90 -4.22 21.23
C CYS A 176 7.21 -4.45 22.58
N SER A 177 7.79 -3.92 23.66
CA SER A 177 7.15 -3.95 24.98
C SER A 177 5.86 -3.12 24.93
N ALA A 178 4.74 -3.66 25.45
CA ALA A 178 3.55 -2.85 25.69
C ALA A 178 3.75 -1.92 26.91
N SER A 179 4.86 -2.13 27.63
CA SER A 179 5.18 -1.45 28.86
C SER A 179 6.08 -0.24 28.65
N ASP A 180 6.87 -0.12 27.56
CA ASP A 180 7.97 0.86 27.38
C ASP A 180 7.96 1.77 26.13
#